data_AF-A0A7C5JUE9-F1
#
_entry.id   AF-A0A7C5JUE9-F1
#
_cell.length_a   1.000
_cell.length_b   1.000
_cell.length_c   1.000
_cell.angle_alpha   90.00
_cell.angle_beta   90.00
_cell.angle_gamma   90.00
#
_symmetry.space_group_name_H-M   'P 1'
#
loop_
_entity.id
_entity.type
_entity.pdbx_description
1 polymer ?
#
loop_
_entity_poly.entity_id
_entity_poly.type
_entity_poly.pdbx_seq_one_letter_code
_entity_poly.pdbx_strand_id
1 'polypeptide(L)'
;MATPPLAGALALVLTAMHLLRASPFLALNLSLLFLGLLLAAWGALIVMQSPLSARLRALLSRLAGWWEIAPAQVPLIALGLGLAAASRAASGDGPSVHSPLAAPFWLAGILLVYLGTRGSSRGVRRARVSPGELGLLLLLTCIAFLIRAWRVESMPYVLSGDEGSAGLTAWEFLDGQRDNFLGLGWFSFPSLYFWLLSRAQVLLGRTVLAIRLPSALAGALTIPATYWLVR
;
A
#
# COMPACT_ATOMS: atom_id res chain seq x y z
N MET A 1 -23.14 17.32 1.15
CA MET A 1 -21.89 16.61 0.74
C MET A 1 -21.82 15.18 1.31
N ALA A 2 -22.89 14.37 1.22
CA ALA A 2 -22.93 13.01 1.81
C ALA A 2 -22.79 11.87 0.77
N THR A 3 -22.48 12.20 -0.49
CA THR A 3 -22.42 11.26 -1.61
C THR A 3 -21.18 10.35 -1.69
N PRO A 4 -19.94 10.77 -1.34
CA PRO A 4 -18.77 9.91 -1.50
C PRO A 4 -18.75 8.61 -0.66
N PRO A 5 -19.20 8.58 0.62
CA PRO A 5 -19.17 7.34 1.40
C PRO A 5 -20.16 6.29 0.91
N LEU A 6 -21.30 6.69 0.33
CA LEU A 6 -22.28 5.75 -0.22
C LEU A 6 -21.73 5.04 -1.47
N ALA A 7 -21.11 5.79 -2.38
CA ALA A 7 -20.50 5.21 -3.58
C ALA A 7 -19.36 4.25 -3.22
N GLY A 8 -18.50 4.63 -2.26
CA GLY A 8 -17.44 3.75 -1.76
C GLY A 8 -17.97 2.47 -1.10
N ALA A 9 -19.06 2.57 -0.34
CA ALA A 9 -19.69 1.40 0.29
C ALA A 9 -20.28 0.43 -0.75
N LEU A 10 -20.95 0.95 -1.78
CA LEU A 10 -21.45 0.13 -2.88
C LEU A 10 -20.31 -0.53 -3.66
N ALA A 11 -19.21 0.18 -3.89
CA ALA A 11 -18.02 -0.40 -4.50
C ALA A 11 -17.43 -1.55 -3.66
N LEU A 12 -17.45 -1.43 -2.33
CA LEU A 12 -17.01 -2.50 -1.43
C LEU A 12 -17.95 -3.72 -1.47
N VAL A 13 -19.27 -3.51 -1.59
CA VAL A 13 -20.25 -4.60 -1.80
C VAL A 13 -19.95 -5.35 -3.10
N LEU A 14 -19.79 -4.63 -4.21
CA LEU A 14 -19.48 -5.23 -5.52
C LEU A 14 -18.15 -5.99 -5.47
N THR A 15 -17.16 -5.43 -4.79
CA THR A 15 -15.85 -6.06 -4.55
C THR A 15 -16.01 -7.38 -3.77
N ALA A 16 -16.78 -7.37 -2.68
CA ALA A 16 -17.02 -8.57 -1.89
C ALA A 16 -17.76 -9.65 -2.69
N MET A 17 -18.75 -9.26 -3.52
CA MET A 17 -19.46 -10.18 -4.41
C MET A 17 -18.54 -10.82 -5.45
N HIS A 18 -17.61 -10.05 -6.03
CA HIS A 18 -16.58 -10.58 -6.93
C HIS A 18 -15.68 -11.59 -6.19
N LEU A 19 -15.22 -11.24 -4.99
CA LEU A 19 -14.30 -12.07 -4.22
C LEU A 19 -14.94 -13.37 -3.71
N LEU A 20 -16.25 -13.39 -3.42
CA LEU A 20 -16.97 -14.63 -3.11
C LEU A 20 -16.88 -15.69 -4.22
N ARG A 21 -16.62 -15.27 -5.47
CA ARG A 21 -16.43 -16.17 -6.61
C ARG A 21 -14.96 -16.44 -6.91
N ALA A 22 -14.11 -15.45 -6.71
CA ALA A 22 -12.70 -15.50 -7.10
C ALA A 22 -11.78 -16.08 -6.02
N SER A 23 -12.15 -15.99 -4.74
CA SER A 23 -11.26 -16.24 -3.60
C SER A 23 -11.83 -17.28 -2.63
N PRO A 24 -10.99 -18.17 -2.06
CA PRO A 24 -11.44 -19.22 -1.14
C PRO A 24 -11.78 -18.72 0.27
N PHE A 25 -11.49 -17.46 0.63
CA PHE A 25 -11.66 -16.93 1.99
C PHE A 25 -13.11 -16.52 2.28
N LEU A 26 -14.03 -17.48 2.35
CA LEU A 26 -15.48 -17.25 2.50
C LEU A 26 -15.82 -16.32 3.67
N ALA A 27 -15.29 -16.59 4.87
CA ALA A 27 -15.59 -15.79 6.06
C ALA A 27 -15.14 -14.32 5.92
N LEU A 28 -13.97 -14.09 5.33
CA LEU A 28 -13.46 -12.75 5.06
C LEU A 28 -14.33 -12.03 4.02
N ASN A 29 -14.69 -12.72 2.94
CA ASN A 29 -15.52 -12.16 1.87
C ASN A 29 -16.94 -11.82 2.35
N LEU A 30 -17.54 -12.67 3.21
CA LEU A 30 -18.83 -12.38 3.85
C LEU A 30 -18.73 -11.20 4.83
N SER A 31 -17.63 -11.09 5.58
CA SER A 31 -17.38 -9.95 6.47
C SER A 31 -17.25 -8.64 5.70
N LEU A 32 -16.56 -8.66 4.55
CA LEU A 32 -16.46 -7.52 3.64
C LEU A 32 -17.82 -7.13 3.04
N LEU A 33 -18.62 -8.12 2.64
CA LEU A 33 -19.97 -7.89 2.13
C LEU A 33 -20.85 -7.24 3.21
N PHE A 34 -20.82 -7.78 4.42
CA PHE A 34 -21.57 -7.25 5.55
C PHE A 34 -21.13 -5.81 5.89
N LEU A 35 -19.82 -5.54 5.96
CA LEU A 35 -19.29 -4.19 6.17
C LEU A 35 -19.75 -3.22 5.07
N GLY A 36 -19.66 -3.64 3.79
CA GLY A 36 -20.13 -2.85 2.66
C GLY A 36 -21.62 -2.51 2.76
N LEU A 37 -22.46 -3.50 3.09
CA LEU A 37 -23.90 -3.31 3.27
C LEU A 37 -24.23 -2.38 4.45
N LEU A 38 -23.53 -2.54 5.57
CA LEU A 38 -23.67 -1.65 6.73
C LEU A 38 -23.30 -0.20 6.38
N LEU A 39 -22.16 0.02 5.71
CA LEU A 39 -21.74 1.35 5.28
C LEU A 39 -22.69 1.96 4.24
N ALA A 40 -23.26 1.14 3.33
CA ALA A 40 -24.20 1.60 2.32
C ALA A 40 -25.54 1.98 2.95
N ALA A 41 -26.07 1.15 3.86
CA ALA A 41 -27.28 1.46 4.63
C ALA A 41 -27.08 2.73 5.47
N TRP A 42 -25.90 2.87 6.09
CA TRP A 42 -25.56 4.07 6.86
C TRP A 42 -25.53 5.32 5.98
N GLY A 43 -24.85 5.25 4.82
CA GLY A 43 -24.83 6.34 3.84
C GLY A 43 -26.23 6.72 3.35
N ALA A 44 -27.07 5.73 3.04
CA ALA A 44 -28.45 5.94 2.60
C ALA A 44 -29.29 6.63 3.67
N LEU A 45 -29.23 6.19 4.93
CA LEU A 45 -29.95 6.81 6.06
C LEU A 45 -29.56 8.27 6.28
N ILE A 46 -28.28 8.62 6.07
CA ILE A 46 -27.78 10.00 6.15
C ILE A 46 -28.32 10.86 5.01
N VAL A 47 -28.37 10.32 3.78
CA VAL A 47 -28.88 11.01 2.59
C VAL A 47 -30.39 11.22 2.67
N MET A 48 -31.13 10.22 3.16
CA MET A 48 -32.59 10.26 3.30
C MET A 48 -33.08 11.13 4.48
N GLN A 49 -32.18 11.73 5.26
CA GLN A 49 -32.50 12.55 6.44
C GLN A 49 -33.45 11.86 7.44
N SER A 50 -33.32 10.53 7.59
CA SER A 50 -34.11 9.73 8.51
C SER A 50 -33.97 10.22 9.98
N PRO A 51 -34.96 10.00 10.87
CA PRO A 51 -34.80 10.26 12.31
C PRO A 51 -33.58 9.56 12.93
N LEU A 52 -33.19 8.41 12.38
CA LEU A 52 -32.00 7.66 12.81
C LEU A 52 -30.69 8.35 12.42
N SER A 53 -30.72 9.23 11.40
CA SER A 53 -29.54 9.94 10.92
C SER A 53 -28.92 10.83 12.00
N ALA A 54 -29.71 11.39 12.92
CA ALA A 54 -29.22 12.19 14.04
C ALA A 54 -28.36 11.35 15.01
N ARG A 55 -28.85 10.17 15.41
CA ARG A 55 -28.11 9.25 16.28
C ARG A 55 -26.82 8.76 15.62
N LEU A 56 -26.91 8.43 14.34
CA LEU A 56 -25.79 7.98 13.52
C LEU A 56 -24.72 9.07 13.36
N ARG A 57 -25.11 10.32 13.11
CA ARG A 57 -24.19 11.47 13.07
C ARG A 57 -23.54 11.72 14.43
N ALA A 58 -24.28 11.54 15.54
CA ALA A 58 -23.73 11.65 16.89
C ALA A 58 -22.72 10.55 17.21
N LEU A 59 -22.93 9.32 16.72
CA LEU A 59 -21.93 8.25 16.83
C LEU A 59 -20.67 8.58 16.02
N LEU A 60 -20.82 9.03 14.77
CA LEU A 60 -19.68 9.47 13.95
C LEU A 60 -18.90 10.59 14.61
N SER A 61 -19.59 11.59 15.18
CA SER A 61 -18.89 12.70 15.84
C SER A 61 -18.17 12.27 17.11
N ARG A 62 -18.71 11.30 17.87
CA ARG A 62 -18.02 10.70 19.01
C ARG A 62 -16.75 9.97 18.59
N LEU A 63 -16.84 9.09 17.60
CA LEU A 63 -15.69 8.34 17.07
C LEU A 63 -14.65 9.28 16.46
N ALA A 64 -15.09 10.27 15.69
CA ALA A 64 -14.22 11.25 15.09
C ALA A 64 -13.55 12.13 16.15
N GLY A 65 -14.25 12.47 17.23
CA GLY A 65 -13.70 13.19 18.37
C GLY A 65 -12.63 12.41 19.13
N TRP A 66 -12.76 11.08 19.25
CA TRP A 66 -11.72 10.21 19.83
C TRP A 66 -10.43 10.19 19.03
N TRP A 67 -10.51 10.42 17.71
CA TRP A 67 -9.36 10.42 16.80
C TRP A 67 -8.96 11.82 16.34
N GLU A 68 -9.59 12.87 16.88
CA GLU A 68 -9.38 14.27 16.48
C GLU A 68 -9.50 14.51 14.96
N ILE A 69 -10.38 13.75 14.28
CA ILE A 69 -10.64 13.86 12.84
C ILE A 69 -12.04 14.42 12.56
N ALA A 70 -12.30 14.80 11.32
CA ALA A 70 -13.64 15.17 10.88
C ALA A 70 -14.55 13.92 10.76
N PRO A 71 -15.85 14.01 11.08
CA PRO A 71 -16.78 12.89 10.97
C PRO A 71 -16.84 12.23 9.58
N ALA A 72 -16.59 13.01 8.52
CA ALA A 72 -16.55 12.50 7.15
C ALA A 72 -15.33 11.60 6.85
N GLN A 73 -14.29 11.63 7.69
CA GLN A 73 -13.07 10.86 7.51
C GLN A 73 -13.18 9.44 8.05
N VAL A 74 -14.00 9.22 9.08
CA VAL A 74 -14.29 7.88 9.65
C VAL A 74 -14.69 6.87 8.57
N PRO A 75 -15.66 7.13 7.67
CA PRO A 75 -16.01 6.18 6.62
C PRO A 75 -14.89 5.98 5.58
N LEU A 76 -14.03 6.98 5.33
CA LEU A 76 -12.87 6.80 4.44
C LEU A 76 -11.86 5.82 5.02
N ILE A 77 -11.56 5.93 6.32
CA ILE A 77 -10.69 4.97 7.03
C ILE A 77 -11.32 3.58 6.99
N ALA A 78 -12.61 3.45 7.32
CA ALA A 78 -13.30 2.17 7.30
C ALA A 78 -13.30 1.51 5.92
N LEU A 79 -13.58 2.28 4.85
CA LEU A 79 -13.49 1.81 3.47
C LEU A 79 -12.06 1.42 3.09
N GLY A 80 -11.07 2.20 3.51
CA GLY A 80 -9.66 1.91 3.24
C GLY A 80 -9.20 0.59 3.88
N LEU A 81 -9.59 0.35 5.13
CA LEU A 81 -9.34 -0.92 5.82
C LEU A 81 -10.09 -2.09 5.14
N GLY A 82 -11.33 -1.86 4.71
CA GLY A 82 -12.10 -2.84 3.93
C GLY A 82 -11.40 -3.21 2.62
N LEU A 83 -10.86 -2.23 1.89
CA LEU A 83 -10.09 -2.49 0.66
C LEU A 83 -8.75 -3.18 0.93
N ALA A 84 -8.06 -2.88 2.04
CA ALA A 84 -6.86 -3.61 2.44
C ALA A 84 -7.17 -5.10 2.73
N ALA A 85 -8.29 -5.38 3.41
CA ALA A 85 -8.77 -6.74 3.62
C ALA A 85 -9.21 -7.42 2.30
N ALA A 86 -9.88 -6.69 1.41
CA ALA A 86 -10.22 -7.17 0.07
C ALA A 86 -8.96 -7.50 -0.76
N SER A 87 -7.89 -6.70 -0.64
CA SER A 87 -6.60 -7.00 -1.24
C SER A 87 -6.02 -8.31 -0.72
N ARG A 88 -6.11 -8.59 0.58
CA ARG A 88 -5.63 -9.87 1.14
C ARG A 88 -6.42 -11.06 0.60
N ALA A 89 -7.73 -10.91 0.46
CA ALA A 89 -8.58 -11.95 -0.13
C ALA A 89 -8.28 -12.17 -1.62
N ALA A 90 -8.05 -11.08 -2.37
CA ALA A 90 -7.70 -11.09 -3.79
C ALA A 90 -6.30 -11.64 -4.06
N SER A 91 -5.35 -11.38 -3.17
CA SER A 91 -3.96 -11.84 -3.28
C SER A 91 -3.84 -13.33 -2.97
N GLY A 92 -4.37 -13.78 -1.83
CA GLY A 92 -4.00 -15.08 -1.29
C GLY A 92 -2.53 -15.16 -0.85
N ASP A 93 -2.10 -16.36 -0.46
CA ASP A 93 -0.76 -16.65 0.04
C ASP A 93 0.15 -17.35 -1.00
N GLY A 94 -0.44 -17.84 -2.08
CA GLY A 94 0.25 -18.58 -3.13
C GLY A 94 1.03 -17.68 -4.11
N PRO A 95 1.76 -18.30 -5.06
CA PRO A 95 2.52 -17.58 -6.07
C PRO A 95 1.64 -16.86 -7.10
N SER A 96 0.37 -17.26 -7.21
CA SER A 96 -0.61 -16.65 -8.13
C SER A 96 -1.69 -15.90 -7.37
N VAL A 97 -2.08 -14.73 -7.87
CA VAL A 97 -3.21 -13.97 -7.32
C VAL A 97 -4.53 -14.64 -7.67
N HIS A 98 -5.50 -14.60 -6.76
CA HIS A 98 -6.87 -15.02 -7.03
C HIS A 98 -7.63 -14.00 -7.91
N SER A 99 -7.23 -12.73 -7.85
CA SER A 99 -7.83 -11.66 -8.64
C SER A 99 -6.79 -10.59 -8.98
N PRO A 100 -6.75 -10.09 -10.23
CA PRO A 100 -5.84 -9.01 -10.63
C PRO A 100 -6.11 -7.68 -9.90
N LEU A 101 -7.26 -7.58 -9.21
CA LEU A 101 -7.64 -6.40 -8.42
C LEU A 101 -6.93 -6.32 -7.07
N ALA A 102 -6.10 -7.30 -6.68
CA ALA A 102 -5.38 -7.27 -5.42
C ALA A 102 -4.55 -5.99 -5.24
N ALA A 103 -3.70 -5.66 -6.21
CA ALA A 103 -2.87 -4.45 -6.17
C ALA A 103 -3.69 -3.14 -6.21
N PRO A 104 -4.71 -2.99 -7.08
CA PRO A 104 -5.63 -1.86 -7.02
C PRO A 104 -6.30 -1.68 -5.65
N PHE A 105 -6.79 -2.75 -5.02
CA PHE A 105 -7.41 -2.67 -3.71
C PHE A 105 -6.43 -2.26 -2.62
N TRP A 106 -5.19 -2.78 -2.67
CA TRP A 106 -4.14 -2.40 -1.75
C TRP A 106 -3.81 -0.91 -1.82
N LEU A 107 -3.56 -0.39 -3.02
CA LEU A 107 -3.22 1.02 -3.24
C LEU A 107 -4.39 1.94 -2.90
N ALA A 108 -5.61 1.57 -3.30
CA ALA A 108 -6.81 2.33 -2.95
C ALA A 108 -7.05 2.32 -1.43
N GLY A 109 -6.82 1.20 -0.75
CA GLY A 109 -6.89 1.07 0.69
C GLY A 109 -5.93 2.03 1.40
N ILE A 110 -4.65 2.03 1.01
CA ILE A 110 -3.64 2.98 1.51
C ILE A 110 -4.07 4.42 1.28
N LEU A 111 -4.52 4.75 0.06
CA LEU A 111 -4.94 6.11 -0.29
C LEU A 111 -6.13 6.58 0.56
N LEU A 112 -7.15 5.75 0.74
CA LEU A 112 -8.33 6.10 1.53
C LEU A 112 -8.00 6.26 3.01
N VAL A 113 -7.15 5.38 3.57
CA VAL A 113 -6.66 5.55 4.95
C VAL A 113 -5.87 6.85 5.06
N TYR A 114 -4.93 7.11 4.14
CA TYR A 114 -4.15 8.36 4.13
C TYR A 114 -5.02 9.60 4.06
N LEU A 115 -6.03 9.63 3.19
CA LEU A 115 -6.98 10.74 3.08
C LEU A 115 -7.88 10.87 4.32
N GLY A 116 -8.24 9.73 4.93
CA GLY A 116 -9.02 9.67 6.17
C GLY A 116 -8.24 10.10 7.40
N THR A 117 -6.93 9.89 7.45
CA THR A 117 -6.09 10.34 8.57
C THR A 117 -5.47 11.70 8.35
N ARG A 118 -5.65 12.29 7.16
CA ARG A 118 -5.17 13.63 6.86
C ARG A 118 -5.96 14.66 7.68
N GLY A 119 -5.48 14.98 8.87
CA GLY A 119 -6.10 15.99 9.71
C GLY A 119 -6.31 17.30 8.95
N SER A 120 -7.30 18.09 9.37
CA SER A 120 -7.37 19.50 9.00
C SER A 120 -6.21 20.20 9.69
N SER A 121 -5.00 20.09 9.12
CA SER A 121 -3.77 20.70 9.61
C SER A 121 -3.91 22.22 9.44
N ARG A 122 -4.77 22.84 10.24
CA ARG A 122 -4.86 24.29 10.38
C ARG A 122 -3.55 24.73 11.03
N GLY A 123 -2.60 25.18 10.21
CA GLY A 123 -1.50 26.01 10.68
C GLY A 123 -0.11 25.40 10.71
N VAL A 124 0.13 24.16 10.24
CA VAL A 124 1.51 23.73 9.96
C VAL A 124 1.96 24.47 8.72
N ARG A 125 2.57 25.65 8.89
CA ARG A 125 3.30 26.33 7.81
C ARG A 125 4.36 25.35 7.35
N ARG A 126 4.12 24.70 6.20
CA ARG A 126 5.16 23.92 5.54
C ARG A 126 6.36 24.85 5.35
N ALA A 127 7.43 24.59 6.10
CA ALA A 127 8.67 25.32 5.92
C ALA A 127 9.06 25.18 4.44
N ARG A 128 9.29 26.28 3.74
CA ARG A 128 9.73 26.21 2.34
C ARG A 128 11.13 25.61 2.33
N VAL A 129 11.39 24.64 1.47
CA VAL A 129 12.75 24.10 1.29
C VAL A 129 13.55 25.16 0.55
N SER A 130 14.66 25.61 1.12
CA SER A 130 15.53 26.56 0.42
C SER A 130 16.29 25.85 -0.71
N PRO A 131 16.67 26.54 -1.80
CA PRO A 131 17.45 25.91 -2.88
C PRO A 131 18.77 25.30 -2.38
N GLY A 132 19.43 25.92 -1.40
CA GLY A 132 20.65 25.38 -0.79
C GLY A 132 20.41 24.11 0.03
N GLU A 133 19.29 24.06 0.75
CA GLU A 133 18.86 22.87 1.50
C GLU A 133 18.53 21.71 0.55
N LEU A 134 17.82 21.98 -0.55
CA LEU A 134 17.58 20.99 -1.60
C LEU A 134 18.88 20.52 -2.26
N GLY A 135 19.79 21.45 -2.57
CA GLY A 135 21.10 21.14 -3.15
C GLY A 135 21.94 20.24 -2.25
N LEU A 136 21.99 20.52 -0.95
CA LEU A 136 22.67 19.69 0.04
C LEU A 136 22.01 18.30 0.14
N LEU A 137 20.68 18.22 0.16
CA LEU A 137 19.96 16.95 0.23
C LEU A 137 20.25 16.06 -0.99
N LEU A 138 20.25 16.66 -2.18
CA LEU A 138 20.61 15.98 -3.43
C LEU A 138 22.08 15.52 -3.39
N LEU A 139 23.00 16.39 -2.97
CA LEU A 139 24.42 16.05 -2.83
C LEU A 139 24.62 14.85 -1.90
N LEU A 140 24.01 14.87 -0.71
CA LEU A 140 24.11 13.78 0.26
C LEU A 140 23.52 12.48 -0.28
N THR A 141 22.39 12.56 -1.00
CA THR A 141 21.76 11.41 -1.65
C THR A 141 22.66 10.82 -2.73
N CYS A 142 23.27 11.67 -3.58
CA CYS A 142 24.22 11.26 -4.61
C CYS A 142 25.47 10.62 -4.00
N ILE A 143 26.08 11.23 -2.97
CA ILE A 143 27.24 10.66 -2.27
C ILE A 143 26.88 9.29 -1.68
N ALA A 144 25.74 9.20 -1.01
CA ALA A 144 25.27 7.94 -0.40
C ALA A 144 25.01 6.85 -1.43
N PHE A 145 24.48 7.21 -2.60
CA PHE A 145 24.30 6.30 -3.73
C PHE A 145 25.65 5.85 -4.29
N LEU A 146 26.55 6.79 -4.58
CA LEU A 146 27.88 6.48 -5.13
C LEU A 146 28.66 5.52 -4.22
N ILE A 147 28.67 5.76 -2.91
CA ILE A 147 29.33 4.86 -1.94
C ILE A 147 28.72 3.46 -1.96
N ARG A 148 27.39 3.34 -2.05
CA ARG A 148 26.67 2.05 -2.04
C ARG A 148 26.74 1.30 -3.37
N ALA A 149 26.77 2.03 -4.48
CA ALA A 149 26.85 1.47 -5.82
C ALA A 149 28.29 1.21 -6.26
N TRP A 150 29.29 1.81 -5.58
CA TRP A 150 30.69 1.61 -5.88
C TRP A 150 31.07 0.14 -5.83
N ARG A 151 31.52 -0.40 -6.97
CA ARG A 151 31.93 -1.81 -7.12
C ARG A 151 30.88 -2.83 -6.69
N VAL A 152 29.61 -2.44 -6.66
CA VAL A 152 28.52 -3.29 -6.15
C VAL A 152 28.41 -4.63 -6.88
N GLU A 153 28.74 -4.66 -8.17
CA GLU A 153 28.76 -5.90 -8.96
C GLU A 153 29.88 -6.87 -8.54
N SER A 154 31.03 -6.34 -8.08
CA SER A 154 32.23 -7.12 -7.78
C SER A 154 32.47 -7.38 -6.28
N MET A 155 31.78 -6.64 -5.41
CA MET A 155 31.98 -6.69 -3.95
C MET A 155 30.63 -6.79 -3.22
N PRO A 156 30.44 -7.82 -2.37
CA PRO A 156 31.29 -9.00 -2.21
C PRO A 156 31.36 -9.86 -3.49
N TYR A 157 32.48 -10.57 -3.71
CA TYR A 157 32.71 -11.34 -4.94
C TYR A 157 31.72 -12.49 -5.12
N VAL A 158 31.34 -13.13 -4.01
CA VAL A 158 30.42 -14.27 -4.03
C VAL A 158 28.98 -13.75 -3.96
N LEU A 159 28.16 -14.16 -4.92
CA LEU A 159 26.70 -14.05 -4.87
C LEU A 159 26.14 -15.40 -4.39
N SER A 160 25.75 -15.48 -3.12
CA SER A 160 25.23 -16.72 -2.52
C SER A 160 24.27 -16.42 -1.36
N GLY A 161 23.77 -17.48 -0.70
CA GLY A 161 22.88 -17.36 0.45
C GLY A 161 21.59 -16.63 0.09
N ASP A 162 21.19 -15.70 0.95
CA ASP A 162 19.94 -14.93 0.82
C ASP A 162 19.93 -14.08 -0.45
N GLU A 163 21.08 -13.52 -0.84
CA GLU A 163 21.18 -12.65 -2.01
C GLU A 163 20.99 -13.42 -3.32
N GLY A 164 21.69 -14.55 -3.44
CA GLY A 164 21.53 -15.45 -4.58
C GLY A 164 20.12 -16.05 -4.65
N SER A 165 19.58 -16.48 -3.51
CA SER A 165 18.22 -17.02 -3.43
C SER A 165 17.17 -15.98 -3.82
N ALA A 166 17.27 -14.74 -3.33
CA ALA A 166 16.38 -13.65 -3.71
C ALA A 166 16.48 -13.33 -5.22
N GLY A 167 17.68 -13.35 -5.78
CA GLY A 167 17.93 -13.17 -7.20
C GLY A 167 17.27 -14.25 -8.06
N LEU A 168 17.32 -15.51 -7.62
CA LEU A 168 16.67 -16.65 -8.29
C LEU A 168 15.15 -16.61 -8.14
N THR A 169 14.61 -16.32 -6.96
CA THR A 169 13.15 -16.18 -6.75
C THR A 169 12.56 -15.06 -7.60
N ALA A 170 13.32 -14.01 -7.89
CA ALA A 170 12.89 -12.97 -8.82
C ALA A 170 12.66 -13.49 -10.25
N TRP A 171 13.29 -14.58 -10.67
CA TRP A 171 13.05 -15.21 -11.99
C TRP A 171 11.66 -15.83 -12.08
N GLU A 172 11.06 -16.27 -10.97
CA GLU A 172 9.69 -16.79 -10.96
C GLU A 172 8.68 -15.79 -11.56
N PHE A 173 8.91 -14.48 -11.34
CA PHE A 173 8.10 -13.41 -11.93
C PHE A 173 8.36 -13.16 -13.42
N LEU A 174 9.54 -13.51 -13.91
CA LEU A 174 9.91 -13.36 -15.32
C LEU A 174 9.43 -14.57 -16.13
N ASP A 175 9.51 -15.75 -15.54
CA ASP A 175 9.16 -17.03 -16.15
C ASP A 175 7.66 -17.36 -16.01
N GLY A 176 6.87 -16.44 -15.40
CA GLY A 176 5.42 -16.58 -15.24
C GLY A 176 4.98 -17.59 -14.18
N GLN A 177 5.92 -18.10 -13.37
CA GLN A 177 5.63 -19.01 -12.24
C GLN A 177 4.99 -18.28 -11.05
N ARG A 178 5.16 -16.95 -10.99
CA ARG A 178 4.62 -16.08 -9.95
C ARG A 178 4.11 -14.78 -10.55
N ASP A 179 2.90 -14.38 -10.18
CA ASP A 179 2.37 -13.04 -10.45
C ASP A 179 1.97 -12.30 -9.16
N ASN A 180 2.00 -13.00 -8.02
CA ASN A 180 1.62 -12.45 -6.73
C ASN A 180 2.82 -11.83 -6.00
N PHE A 181 2.90 -10.51 -6.05
CA PHE A 181 3.90 -9.74 -5.29
C PHE A 181 3.44 -9.34 -3.87
N LEU A 182 2.17 -9.58 -3.53
CA LEU A 182 1.60 -9.32 -2.20
C LEU A 182 1.58 -10.57 -1.30
N GLY A 183 1.90 -11.74 -1.87
CA GLY A 183 2.03 -13.01 -1.17
C GLY A 183 3.45 -13.28 -0.64
N LEU A 184 3.71 -14.55 -0.33
CA LEU A 184 4.99 -15.00 0.24
C LEU A 184 5.84 -15.72 -0.80
N GLY A 185 7.15 -15.47 -0.77
CA GLY A 185 8.14 -16.06 -1.65
C GLY A 185 9.06 -17.03 -0.92
N TRP A 186 10.28 -17.17 -1.44
CA TRP A 186 11.32 -17.98 -0.80
C TRP A 186 11.49 -17.61 0.67
N PHE A 187 11.64 -18.64 1.51
CA PHE A 187 11.74 -18.55 2.96
C PHE A 187 10.57 -17.81 3.64
N SER A 188 9.39 -17.83 3.01
CA SER A 188 8.19 -17.12 3.46
C SER A 188 8.38 -15.60 3.60
N PHE A 189 9.33 -15.02 2.86
CA PHE A 189 9.52 -13.58 2.84
C PHE A 189 8.48 -12.87 1.95
N PRO A 190 8.10 -11.61 2.25
CA PRO A 190 7.19 -10.85 1.42
C PRO A 190 7.70 -10.72 -0.03
N SER A 191 6.85 -11.07 -1.00
CA SER A 191 7.28 -11.22 -2.41
C SER A 191 7.54 -9.90 -3.13
N LEU A 192 7.14 -8.76 -2.55
CA LEU A 192 7.31 -7.45 -3.16
C LEU A 192 8.77 -7.15 -3.50
N TYR A 193 9.70 -7.55 -2.65
CA TYR A 193 11.13 -7.37 -2.90
C TYR A 193 11.60 -8.17 -4.12
N PHE A 194 11.23 -9.45 -4.22
CA PHE A 194 11.57 -10.29 -5.37
C PHE A 194 10.94 -9.77 -6.66
N TRP A 195 9.74 -9.22 -6.59
CA TRP A 195 9.10 -8.54 -7.73
C TRP A 195 9.90 -7.31 -8.17
N LEU A 196 10.38 -6.47 -7.25
CA LEU A 196 11.25 -5.33 -7.57
C LEU A 196 12.57 -5.78 -8.22
N LEU A 197 13.19 -6.84 -7.68
CA LEU A 197 14.38 -7.45 -8.29
C LEU A 197 14.09 -7.93 -9.71
N SER A 198 12.92 -8.54 -9.96
CA SER A 198 12.53 -8.98 -11.31
C SER A 198 12.52 -7.81 -12.29
N ARG A 199 12.00 -6.64 -11.87
CA ARG A 199 11.99 -5.44 -12.72
C ARG A 199 13.40 -4.93 -13.01
N ALA A 200 14.28 -4.94 -12.01
CA ALA A 200 15.69 -4.57 -12.23
C ALA A 200 16.39 -5.54 -13.19
N GLN A 201 16.09 -6.83 -13.10
CA GLN A 201 16.64 -7.85 -14.00
C GLN A 201 16.07 -7.80 -15.42
N VAL A 202 14.86 -7.28 -15.62
CA VAL A 202 14.36 -6.93 -16.97
C VAL A 202 15.22 -5.81 -17.59
N LEU A 203 15.60 -4.80 -16.80
CA LEU A 203 16.33 -3.63 -17.28
C LEU A 203 17.83 -3.88 -17.46
N LEU A 204 18.44 -4.66 -16.56
CA LEU A 204 19.89 -4.82 -16.44
C LEU A 204 20.37 -6.26 -16.72
N GLY A 205 19.44 -7.13 -17.15
CA GLY A 205 19.69 -8.56 -17.35
C GLY A 205 19.86 -9.34 -16.05
N ARG A 206 20.18 -10.63 -16.18
CA ARG A 206 20.42 -11.56 -15.05
C ARG A 206 21.85 -11.36 -14.49
N THR A 207 22.11 -10.18 -13.94
CA THR A 207 23.43 -9.76 -13.44
C THR A 207 23.44 -9.55 -11.92
N VAL A 208 24.62 -9.59 -11.29
CA VAL A 208 24.79 -9.25 -9.86
C VAL A 208 24.38 -7.79 -9.62
N LEU A 209 24.68 -6.89 -10.56
CA LEU A 209 24.26 -5.50 -10.51
C LEU A 209 22.74 -5.37 -10.38
N ALA A 210 21.96 -6.13 -11.15
CA ALA A 210 20.51 -6.10 -11.12
C ALA A 210 19.93 -6.52 -9.75
N ILE A 211 20.62 -7.40 -9.02
CA ILE A 211 20.21 -7.88 -7.70
C ILE A 211 20.53 -6.84 -6.61
N ARG A 212 21.72 -6.22 -6.68
CA ARG A 212 22.20 -5.32 -5.61
C ARG A 212 21.78 -3.86 -5.76
N LEU A 213 21.63 -3.38 -7.00
CA LEU A 213 21.33 -1.98 -7.27
C LEU A 213 20.03 -1.51 -6.63
N PRO A 214 18.93 -2.29 -6.59
CA PRO A 214 17.71 -1.90 -5.89
C PRO A 214 17.94 -1.55 -4.41
N SER A 215 18.77 -2.33 -3.71
CA SER A 215 19.12 -2.08 -2.30
C SER A 215 20.03 -0.87 -2.14
N ALA A 216 20.97 -0.63 -3.06
CA ALA A 216 21.80 0.58 -3.06
C ALA A 216 20.96 1.85 -3.27
N LEU A 217 19.99 1.81 -4.21
CA LEU A 217 19.04 2.90 -4.46
C LEU A 217 18.14 3.15 -3.26
N ALA A 218 17.52 2.10 -2.71
CA ALA A 218 16.67 2.21 -1.52
C ALA A 218 17.45 2.84 -0.35
N GLY A 219 18.68 2.36 -0.11
CA GLY A 219 19.57 2.90 0.91
C GLY A 219 19.89 4.39 0.71
N ALA A 220 20.11 4.86 -0.52
CA ALA A 220 20.33 6.28 -0.79
C ALA A 220 19.05 7.12 -0.61
N LEU A 221 17.89 6.61 -1.06
CA LEU A 221 16.59 7.28 -0.94
C LEU A 221 16.09 7.39 0.52
N THR A 222 16.67 6.64 1.46
CA THR A 222 16.38 6.86 2.89
C THR A 222 16.79 8.24 3.40
N ILE A 223 17.78 8.90 2.77
CA ILE A 223 18.21 10.25 3.16
C ILE A 223 17.10 11.27 2.98
N PRO A 224 16.53 11.48 1.76
CA PRO A 224 15.42 12.40 1.61
C PRO A 224 14.20 11.92 2.40
N ALA A 225 13.92 10.62 2.45
CA ALA A 225 12.77 10.11 3.20
C ALA A 225 12.82 10.48 4.69
N THR A 226 13.97 10.30 5.35
CA THR A 226 14.14 10.62 6.78
C THR A 226 14.22 12.12 7.03
N TYR A 227 14.86 12.88 6.14
CA TYR A 227 14.87 14.34 6.22
C TYR A 227 13.44 14.93 6.15
N TRP A 228 12.59 14.46 5.23
CA TRP A 228 11.19 14.91 5.13
C TRP A 228 10.30 14.38 6.25
N LEU A 229 10.69 13.29 6.92
CA LEU A 229 9.95 12.76 8.07
C LEU A 229 10.14 13.62 9.32
N VAL A 230 11.33 14.20 9.51
CA VAL A 230 11.69 14.95 10.72
C VAL A 230 11.39 16.45 10.59
N ARG A 231 11.25 16.96 9.36
CA ARG A 231 11.07 18.37 9.06
C ARG A 231 9.61 18.83 9.09
#